data_AF-A0A2U0SFV4-F1
#
_entry.id   AF-A0A2U0SFV4-F1
#
_cell.length_a   1.000
_cell.length_b   1.000
_cell.length_c   1.000
_cell.angle_alpha   90.00
_cell.angle_beta   90.00
_cell.angle_gamma   90.00
#
_symmetry.space_group_name_H-M   'P 1'
#
loop_
_entity.id
_entity.type
_entity.pdbx_description
1 polymer ?
#
loop_
_entity_poly.entity_id
_entity_poly.type
_entity_poly.pdbx_seq_one_letter_code
_entity_poly.pdbx_strand_id
1 'polypeptide(L)'
;MIQRPDLAALTPAQRANVIYTQAQSELSNRLWRAAIGDGDRDPNKSGMPLGNAGMSMDSLLEMLGTQAPQGGRARCSCHCDCSCHRGEEEHGGEAGIIAKALGSAPPAPPAPQPNQATATAAAIDDATPRALGPNARYHAALSEAGARSGIPASAIAAIVDAEAAKGGDGSWNPLSRNPRSSAAGLGQFLSGTWQTLAEQPGTWLNQIAQQRGWLTGAGKVDPARRGELLALRYDPQASIQCIGDMARSNLHQLESAGLKVRADSETLAKAAYLSHHLGLADARRFLDGGIAPARARQLLAAQIGHAAADQRIASAGDAKTAHREWLLGFIDRRIQPDKFSL
;
A
#
# COMPACT_ATOMS: atom_id res chain seq x y z
N MET A 1 -7.88 16.95 -18.85
CA MET A 1 -8.39 17.10 -20.23
C MET A 1 -7.23 16.74 -21.15
N ILE A 2 -7.25 15.57 -21.79
CA ILE A 2 -6.16 15.14 -22.69
C ILE A 2 -6.19 16.05 -23.92
N GLN A 3 -5.03 16.58 -24.32
CA GLN A 3 -4.90 17.42 -25.50
C GLN A 3 -5.19 16.58 -26.75
N ARG A 4 -6.05 17.08 -27.64
CA ARG A 4 -6.47 16.42 -28.90
C ARG A 4 -5.32 15.80 -29.75
N PRO A 5 -4.09 16.35 -29.82
CA PRO A 5 -2.99 15.72 -30.55
C PRO A 5 -2.55 14.33 -30.05
N ASP A 6 -2.68 14.02 -28.76
CA ASP A 6 -2.22 12.72 -28.20
C ASP A 6 -3.10 11.53 -28.63
N LEU A 7 -4.38 11.77 -28.92
CA LEU A 7 -5.29 10.72 -29.35
C LEU A 7 -5.01 10.24 -30.77
N ALA A 8 -4.51 11.13 -31.64
CA ALA A 8 -4.28 10.82 -33.05
C ALA A 8 -3.13 9.80 -33.25
N ALA A 9 -2.18 9.74 -32.32
CA ALA A 9 -1.04 8.83 -32.35
C ALA A 9 -1.36 7.39 -31.87
N LEU A 10 -2.54 7.16 -31.29
CA LEU A 10 -2.97 5.85 -30.80
C LEU A 10 -3.65 5.02 -31.89
N THR A 11 -3.52 3.70 -31.82
CA THR A 11 -4.33 2.79 -32.66
C THR A 11 -5.82 2.98 -32.35
N PRO A 12 -6.74 2.71 -33.29
CA PRO A 12 -8.18 2.87 -33.06
C PRO A 12 -8.70 2.15 -31.82
N ALA A 13 -8.18 0.94 -31.53
CA ALA A 13 -8.56 0.16 -30.35
C ALA A 13 -8.04 0.78 -29.04
N GLN A 14 -6.79 1.25 -29.00
CA GLN A 14 -6.23 1.93 -27.82
C GLN A 14 -6.94 3.26 -27.55
N ARG A 15 -7.25 4.00 -28.61
CA ARG A 15 -8.00 5.25 -28.54
C ARG A 15 -9.41 5.02 -27.99
N ALA A 16 -10.10 4.00 -28.48
CA ALA A 16 -11.40 3.60 -27.98
C ALA A 16 -11.34 3.20 -26.49
N ASN A 17 -10.32 2.44 -26.09
CA ASN A 17 -10.15 2.07 -24.68
C ASN A 17 -9.90 3.28 -23.79
N VAL A 18 -8.99 4.19 -24.15
CA VAL A 18 -8.72 5.42 -23.37
C VAL A 18 -9.97 6.29 -23.25
N ILE A 19 -10.69 6.50 -24.35
CA ILE A 19 -11.94 7.27 -24.37
C ILE A 19 -12.99 6.58 -23.49
N TYR A 20 -13.13 5.26 -23.61
CA TYR A 20 -14.12 4.48 -22.86
C TYR A 20 -13.82 4.50 -21.37
N THR A 21 -12.57 4.23 -20.95
CA THR A 21 -12.15 4.27 -19.55
C THR A 21 -12.30 5.67 -18.96
N GLN A 22 -11.97 6.71 -19.73
CA GLN A 22 -12.12 8.08 -19.24
C GLN A 22 -13.59 8.51 -19.15
N ALA A 23 -14.41 8.18 -20.14
CA ALA A 23 -15.84 8.44 -20.12
C ALA A 23 -16.55 7.69 -18.98
N GLN A 24 -16.17 6.43 -18.74
CA GLN A 24 -16.68 5.63 -17.63
C GLN A 24 -16.28 6.22 -16.27
N SER A 25 -15.04 6.70 -16.14
CA SER A 25 -14.55 7.43 -14.96
C SER A 25 -15.32 8.75 -14.73
N GLU A 26 -15.57 9.54 -15.77
CA GLU A 26 -16.30 10.80 -15.65
C GLU A 26 -17.79 10.57 -15.34
N LEU A 27 -18.41 9.56 -15.96
CA LEU A 27 -19.80 9.18 -15.70
C LEU A 27 -19.96 8.65 -14.26
N SER A 28 -19.06 7.78 -13.81
CA SER A 28 -19.03 7.29 -12.43
C SER A 28 -18.90 8.45 -11.44
N ASN A 29 -17.99 9.41 -11.68
CA ASN A 29 -17.85 10.60 -10.84
C ASN A 29 -19.09 11.52 -10.81
N ARG A 30 -19.86 11.58 -11.90
CA ARG A 30 -21.12 12.36 -11.96
C ARG A 30 -22.24 11.64 -11.22
N LEU A 31 -22.39 10.34 -11.45
CA LEU A 31 -23.39 9.51 -10.76
C LEU A 31 -23.13 9.46 -9.25
N TRP A 32 -21.87 9.40 -8.84
CA TRP A 32 -21.50 9.38 -7.42
C TRP A 32 -21.75 10.73 -6.73
N ARG A 33 -21.45 11.86 -7.40
CA ARG A 33 -21.85 13.20 -6.92
C ARG A 33 -23.36 13.35 -6.80
N ALA A 34 -24.11 12.84 -7.77
CA ALA A 34 -25.56 12.83 -7.72
C ALA A 34 -26.12 11.93 -6.60
N ALA A 35 -25.44 10.83 -6.28
CA ALA A 35 -25.86 9.89 -5.24
C ALA A 35 -25.53 10.35 -3.81
N ILE A 36 -24.45 11.12 -3.62
CA ILE A 36 -24.07 11.62 -2.28
C ILE A 36 -24.86 12.84 -1.85
N GLY A 37 -25.34 13.64 -2.81
CA GLY A 37 -26.06 14.88 -2.52
C GLY A 37 -25.15 15.89 -1.83
N ASP A 38 -24.83 17.00 -2.50
CA ASP A 38 -24.46 18.21 -1.76
C ASP A 38 -25.74 18.69 -1.03
N GLY A 39 -25.85 18.34 0.24
CA GLY A 39 -26.97 18.70 1.10
C GLY A 39 -26.69 18.29 2.55
N ASP A 40 -26.78 19.26 3.45
CA ASP A 40 -26.63 19.17 4.91
C ASP A 40 -27.03 17.81 5.51
N ARG A 41 -26.20 17.27 6.41
CA ARG A 41 -26.50 16.02 7.16
C ARG A 41 -26.73 16.26 8.65
N ASP A 42 -27.89 15.75 9.08
CA ASP A 42 -28.44 15.68 10.43
C ASP A 42 -27.79 14.52 11.25
N PRO A 43 -27.50 14.67 12.57
CA PRO A 43 -26.49 13.87 13.27
C PRO A 43 -27.00 12.66 14.08
N ASN A 44 -28.12 12.04 13.74
CA ASN A 44 -28.71 10.98 14.58
C ASN A 44 -29.04 9.69 13.81
N LYS A 45 -28.12 8.71 13.83
CA LYS A 45 -28.44 7.27 14.03
C LYS A 45 -27.18 6.40 14.13
N SER A 46 -27.17 5.57 15.17
CA SER A 46 -26.06 4.77 15.70
C SER A 46 -26.19 3.28 15.32
N GLY A 47 -25.06 2.55 15.38
CA GLY A 47 -24.85 1.19 14.85
C GLY A 47 -25.24 0.02 15.76
N MET A 48 -24.71 -1.19 15.47
CA MET A 48 -24.59 -2.38 16.36
C MET A 48 -23.79 -3.54 15.67
N PRO A 49 -23.36 -4.64 16.36
CA PRO A 49 -21.94 -4.99 16.53
C PRO A 49 -21.49 -6.39 16.00
N LEU A 50 -20.18 -6.66 16.13
CA LEU A 50 -19.43 -7.87 15.75
C LEU A 50 -19.09 -8.77 16.95
N GLY A 51 -18.95 -10.07 16.72
CA GLY A 51 -18.26 -11.05 17.60
C GLY A 51 -17.03 -11.64 16.91
N ASN A 52 -15.98 -11.98 17.69
CA ASN A 52 -14.65 -12.38 17.23
C ASN A 52 -14.12 -13.60 18.01
N ALA A 53 -13.29 -14.42 17.35
CA ALA A 53 -12.26 -15.28 17.97
C ALA A 53 -11.13 -15.56 16.95
N GLY A 54 -9.91 -15.10 17.26
CA GLY A 54 -8.67 -15.29 16.48
C GLY A 54 -7.53 -14.49 17.13
N MET A 55 -6.30 -15.04 17.17
CA MET A 55 -5.17 -14.51 17.96
C MET A 55 -4.74 -13.07 17.56
N SER A 56 -4.26 -12.29 18.54
CA SER A 56 -4.00 -10.85 18.44
C SER A 56 -2.61 -10.50 17.88
N MET A 57 -2.52 -9.40 17.12
CA MET A 57 -1.28 -8.83 16.57
C MET A 57 -0.18 -8.55 17.61
N ASP A 58 -0.52 -8.37 18.88
CA ASP A 58 0.48 -8.13 19.93
C ASP A 58 1.46 -9.31 20.06
N SER A 59 0.97 -10.54 19.91
CA SER A 59 1.81 -11.74 19.84
C SER A 59 2.70 -11.77 18.59
N LEU A 60 2.25 -11.14 17.49
CA LEU A 60 3.02 -11.04 16.25
C LEU A 60 4.17 -10.03 16.36
N LEU A 61 3.96 -8.93 17.08
CA LEU A 61 5.01 -7.95 17.39
C LEU A 61 6.07 -8.53 18.34
N GLU A 62 5.66 -9.32 19.31
CA GLU A 62 6.56 -10.08 20.18
C GLU A 62 7.38 -11.11 19.37
N MET A 63 6.75 -11.83 18.44
CA MET A 63 7.41 -12.80 17.58
C MET A 63 8.39 -12.17 16.58
N LEU A 64 8.12 -10.94 16.12
CA LEU A 64 9.01 -10.13 15.28
C LEU A 64 10.24 -9.59 16.04
N GLY A 65 10.34 -9.82 17.35
CA GLY A 65 11.48 -9.42 18.18
C GLY A 65 11.51 -7.94 18.54
N THR A 66 10.41 -7.21 18.33
CA THR A 66 10.32 -5.79 18.67
C THR A 66 9.93 -5.66 20.15
N GLN A 67 10.90 -5.51 21.05
CA GLN A 67 10.62 -5.14 22.43
C GLN A 67 10.24 -3.65 22.48
N ALA A 68 9.05 -3.34 22.96
CA ALA A 68 8.70 -1.97 23.32
C ALA A 68 9.67 -1.50 24.43
N PRO A 69 10.34 -0.33 24.29
CA PRO A 69 11.18 0.15 25.37
C PRO A 69 10.29 0.52 26.56
N GLN A 70 10.53 -0.16 27.69
CA GLN A 70 9.99 0.26 28.97
C GLN A 70 10.46 1.68 29.25
N GLY A 71 9.51 2.57 29.54
CA GLY A 71 9.74 3.99 29.74
C GLY A 71 10.71 4.26 30.89
N GLY A 72 11.97 4.56 30.55
CA GLY A 72 12.96 5.13 31.46
C GLY A 72 13.39 6.49 30.94
N ARG A 73 12.84 7.57 31.50
CA ARG A 73 13.36 8.93 31.29
C ARG A 73 14.75 9.02 31.93
N ALA A 74 15.81 8.80 31.15
CA ALA A 74 17.15 9.23 31.53
C ALA A 74 17.26 10.74 31.28
N ARG A 75 17.23 11.54 32.35
CA ARG A 75 17.65 12.95 32.29
C ARG A 75 19.16 12.99 32.11
N CYS A 76 19.61 13.52 30.98
CA CYS A 76 21.03 13.81 30.75
C CYS A 76 21.42 15.10 31.49
N SER A 77 22.54 15.08 32.20
CA SER A 77 23.06 16.19 33.02
C SER A 77 24.37 16.73 32.43
N CYS A 78 24.37 17.14 31.16
CA CYS A 78 25.50 17.82 30.54
C CYS A 78 25.09 19.20 30.02
N HIS A 79 25.88 20.22 30.38
CA HIS A 79 25.75 21.60 29.91
C HIS A 79 26.64 21.78 28.68
N CYS A 80 26.19 21.33 27.51
CA CYS A 80 26.90 21.48 26.24
C CYS A 80 25.93 21.90 25.13
N ASP A 81 26.36 22.83 24.29
CA ASP A 81 25.58 23.37 23.18
C ASP A 81 25.65 22.40 21.99
N CYS A 82 24.70 21.47 21.93
CA CYS A 82 24.57 20.46 20.89
C CYS A 82 23.19 20.57 20.22
N SER A 83 23.08 20.11 18.97
CA SER A 83 21.93 20.22 18.06
C SER A 83 20.59 19.68 18.60
N CYS A 84 20.56 19.11 19.80
CA CYS A 84 19.38 18.67 20.53
C CYS A 84 18.52 19.83 21.10
N HIS A 85 18.99 21.09 21.02
CA HIS A 85 18.33 22.26 21.61
C HIS A 85 17.82 23.33 20.62
N ARG A 86 17.87 23.13 19.30
CA ARG A 86 17.29 24.12 18.37
C ARG A 86 15.80 23.91 18.20
N GLY A 87 15.04 24.88 18.70
CA GLY A 87 13.60 24.99 18.54
C GLY A 87 13.18 25.01 17.07
N GLU A 88 12.04 24.37 16.83
CA GLU A 88 11.39 24.23 15.53
C GLU A 88 10.86 25.61 15.07
N GLU A 89 11.39 26.13 13.97
CA GLU A 89 10.73 27.22 13.24
C GLU A 89 9.67 26.62 12.31
N GLU A 90 8.43 27.04 12.55
CA GLU A 90 7.24 26.67 11.79
C GLU A 90 7.29 27.19 10.35
N HIS A 91 7.22 26.28 9.39
CA HIS A 91 6.81 26.60 8.03
C HIS A 91 5.59 25.76 7.65
N GLY A 92 4.44 26.43 7.61
CA GLY A 92 3.18 25.92 7.10
C GLY A 92 3.32 25.59 5.61
N GLY A 93 3.04 24.34 5.26
CA GLY A 93 3.07 23.81 3.90
C GLY A 93 1.94 22.81 3.69
N GLU A 94 1.24 22.99 2.59
CA GLU A 94 -0.06 22.40 2.24
C GLU A 94 -0.16 20.88 2.31
N ALA A 95 -1.36 20.41 2.69
CA ALA A 95 -1.73 19.01 2.80
C ALA A 95 -1.76 18.32 1.43
N GLY A 96 -0.73 17.51 1.15
CA GLY A 96 -0.77 16.61 -0.01
C GLY A 96 0.56 15.97 -0.38
N ILE A 97 1.23 15.23 0.52
CA ILE A 97 2.46 14.49 0.14
C ILE A 97 2.51 13.10 0.80
N ILE A 98 2.22 12.07 0.00
CA ILE A 98 2.78 10.71 0.20
C ILE A 98 3.52 10.37 -1.10
N ALA A 99 4.63 11.07 -1.34
CA ALA A 99 5.60 10.76 -2.40
C ALA A 99 6.87 11.60 -2.18
N LYS A 100 7.60 11.37 -1.08
CA LYS A 100 9.01 11.79 -1.01
C LYS A 100 9.78 10.98 0.03
N ALA A 101 10.27 9.82 -0.38
CA ALA A 101 11.38 9.13 0.28
C ALA A 101 11.97 8.06 -0.66
N LEU A 102 12.59 8.49 -1.76
CA LEU A 102 13.59 7.70 -2.47
C LEU A 102 14.79 8.62 -2.71
N GLY A 103 15.70 8.61 -1.75
CA GLY A 103 17.06 9.11 -1.96
C GLY A 103 17.80 8.14 -2.87
N SER A 104 18.55 8.69 -3.82
CA SER A 104 19.38 7.95 -4.76
C SER A 104 20.35 7.01 -4.04
N ALA A 105 20.26 5.72 -4.32
CA ALA A 105 21.29 4.75 -3.92
C ALA A 105 22.44 4.76 -4.95
N PRO A 106 23.71 4.62 -4.54
CA PRO A 106 24.85 4.45 -5.45
C PRO A 106 24.77 3.13 -6.23
N PRO A 107 25.46 3.00 -7.38
CA PRO A 107 25.38 1.81 -8.23
C PRO A 107 25.95 0.57 -7.51
N ALA A 108 25.19 -0.53 -7.58
CA ALA A 108 25.62 -1.84 -7.08
C ALA A 108 26.71 -2.45 -7.97
N PRO A 109 27.67 -3.21 -7.42
CA PRO A 109 28.67 -3.95 -8.19
C PRO A 109 28.03 -5.10 -9.00
N PRO A 110 28.72 -5.62 -10.04
CA PRO A 110 28.15 -6.65 -10.91
C PRO A 110 27.90 -7.97 -10.16
N ALA A 111 26.77 -8.59 -10.47
CA ALA A 111 26.28 -9.81 -9.85
C ALA A 111 27.23 -11.01 -10.05
N PRO A 112 27.50 -11.82 -9.02
CA PRO A 112 28.16 -13.11 -9.20
C PRO A 112 27.19 -14.13 -9.80
N GLN A 113 27.72 -14.98 -10.70
CA GLN A 113 26.98 -16.06 -11.35
C GLN A 113 26.50 -17.13 -10.34
N PRO A 114 25.39 -17.85 -10.66
CA PRO A 114 24.74 -18.73 -9.70
C PRO A 114 25.58 -19.98 -9.45
N ASN A 115 26.18 -20.07 -8.27
CA ASN A 115 26.68 -21.34 -7.76
C ASN A 115 25.58 -21.98 -6.91
N GLN A 116 25.26 -23.24 -7.22
CA GLN A 116 24.22 -24.01 -6.56
C GLN A 116 24.56 -24.19 -5.08
N ALA A 117 23.88 -23.44 -4.22
CA ALA A 117 23.82 -23.70 -2.78
C ALA A 117 22.36 -23.87 -2.41
N THR A 118 21.99 -25.12 -2.12
CA THR A 118 20.71 -25.55 -1.58
C THR A 118 20.50 -24.92 -0.20
N ALA A 119 19.85 -23.75 -0.18
CA ALA A 119 19.24 -23.21 1.03
C ALA A 119 17.77 -23.64 1.05
N THR A 120 17.45 -24.62 1.90
CA THR A 120 16.07 -24.98 2.24
C THR A 120 15.47 -23.85 3.09
N ALA A 121 14.96 -22.81 2.42
CA ALA A 121 13.90 -21.99 2.97
C ALA A 121 12.65 -22.88 3.02
N ALA A 122 12.06 -23.05 4.20
CA ALA A 122 10.78 -23.73 4.33
C ALA A 122 9.80 -23.07 3.36
N ALA A 123 9.31 -23.85 2.39
CA ALA A 123 8.31 -23.40 1.45
C ALA A 123 7.06 -23.03 2.25
N ILE A 124 6.83 -21.73 2.42
CA ILE A 124 5.50 -21.22 2.76
C ILE A 124 4.64 -21.68 1.59
N ASP A 125 3.77 -22.67 1.85
CA ASP A 125 3.00 -23.38 0.83
C ASP A 125 2.45 -22.39 -0.21
N ASP A 126 2.74 -22.70 -1.47
CA ASP A 126 2.33 -21.94 -2.66
C ASP A 126 0.82 -22.14 -2.89
N ALA A 127 0.04 -21.72 -1.90
CA ALA A 127 -1.40 -21.93 -1.84
C ALA A 127 -2.05 -21.06 -2.92
N THR A 128 -2.37 -21.71 -4.03
CA THR A 128 -3.21 -21.15 -5.07
C THR A 128 -4.53 -20.72 -4.43
N PRO A 129 -5.02 -19.49 -4.64
CA PRO A 129 -6.14 -19.01 -3.85
C PRO A 129 -7.44 -19.70 -4.30
N ARG A 130 -8.07 -20.48 -3.42
CA ARG A 130 -9.25 -21.30 -3.75
C ARG A 130 -10.56 -20.59 -3.41
N ALA A 131 -10.67 -19.97 -2.24
CA ALA A 131 -11.85 -19.22 -1.80
C ALA A 131 -11.86 -17.75 -2.26
N LEU A 132 -12.00 -17.53 -3.58
CA LEU A 132 -12.14 -16.18 -4.15
C LEU A 132 -13.60 -15.74 -4.37
N GLY A 133 -14.56 -16.68 -4.36
CA GLY A 133 -15.97 -16.41 -4.65
C GLY A 133 -16.16 -15.65 -5.99
N PRO A 134 -16.81 -14.46 -6.01
CA PRO A 134 -17.00 -13.68 -7.23
C PRO A 134 -15.69 -13.18 -7.86
N ASN A 135 -14.58 -13.27 -7.12
CA ASN A 135 -13.24 -12.84 -7.55
C ASN A 135 -12.43 -13.97 -8.20
N ALA A 136 -13.01 -15.17 -8.39
CA ALA A 136 -12.35 -16.31 -9.04
C ALA A 136 -11.75 -15.98 -10.43
N ARG A 137 -12.30 -14.98 -11.13
CA ARG A 137 -11.75 -14.44 -12.38
C ARG A 137 -10.29 -13.94 -12.27
N TYR A 138 -9.79 -13.67 -11.07
CA TYR A 138 -8.42 -13.21 -10.83
C TYR A 138 -7.44 -14.33 -10.43
N HIS A 139 -7.89 -15.58 -10.38
CA HIS A 139 -7.07 -16.72 -9.94
C HIS A 139 -5.73 -16.81 -10.72
N ALA A 140 -5.78 -16.69 -12.05
CA ALA A 140 -4.59 -16.75 -12.88
C ALA A 140 -3.61 -15.59 -12.58
N ALA A 141 -4.11 -14.35 -12.48
CA ALA A 141 -3.29 -13.19 -12.18
C ALA A 141 -2.64 -13.27 -10.79
N LEU A 142 -3.38 -13.77 -9.78
CA LEU A 142 -2.87 -13.97 -8.43
C LEU A 142 -1.77 -15.05 -8.40
N SER A 143 -1.99 -16.16 -9.10
CA SER A 143 -1.02 -17.26 -9.21
C SER A 143 0.26 -16.80 -9.91
N GLU A 144 0.13 -16.09 -11.03
CA GLU A 144 1.26 -15.55 -11.79
C GLU A 144 2.05 -14.53 -10.96
N ALA A 145 1.35 -13.62 -10.27
CA ALA A 145 2.00 -12.65 -9.39
C ALA A 145 2.72 -13.31 -8.22
N GLY A 146 2.12 -14.37 -7.65
CA GLY A 146 2.74 -15.14 -6.58
C GLY A 146 4.03 -15.81 -7.05
N ALA A 147 3.97 -16.56 -8.15
CA ALA A 147 5.14 -17.21 -8.74
C ALA A 147 6.26 -16.22 -9.09
N ARG A 148 5.92 -15.04 -9.64
CA ARG A 148 6.90 -14.03 -10.06
C ARG A 148 7.55 -13.31 -8.88
N SER A 149 6.79 -13.06 -7.81
CA SER A 149 7.25 -12.25 -6.66
C SER A 149 7.74 -13.07 -5.47
N GLY A 150 7.42 -14.37 -5.42
CA GLY A 150 7.65 -15.20 -4.23
C GLY A 150 6.77 -14.82 -3.04
N ILE A 151 5.66 -14.14 -3.29
CA ILE A 151 4.66 -13.78 -2.28
C ILE A 151 3.47 -14.72 -2.44
N PRO A 152 2.99 -15.40 -1.39
CA PRO A 152 1.85 -16.31 -1.50
C PRO A 152 0.65 -15.61 -2.15
N ALA A 153 0.03 -16.27 -3.13
CA ALA A 153 -1.08 -15.69 -3.87
C ALA A 153 -2.27 -15.34 -2.96
N SER A 154 -2.46 -16.09 -1.87
CA SER A 154 -3.44 -15.80 -0.82
C SER A 154 -3.14 -14.52 -0.02
N ALA A 155 -1.86 -14.22 0.23
CA ALA A 155 -1.44 -12.94 0.82
C ALA A 155 -1.69 -11.77 -0.13
N ILE A 156 -1.40 -11.94 -1.43
CA ILE A 156 -1.73 -10.93 -2.46
C ILE A 156 -3.25 -10.69 -2.50
N ALA A 157 -4.06 -11.76 -2.48
CA ALA A 157 -5.51 -11.68 -2.45
C ALA A 157 -6.03 -10.92 -1.22
N ALA A 158 -5.46 -11.18 -0.03
CA ALA A 158 -5.82 -10.45 1.19
C ALA A 158 -5.52 -8.96 1.11
N ILE A 159 -4.39 -8.56 0.49
CA ILE A 159 -4.07 -7.15 0.25
C ILE A 159 -5.09 -6.53 -0.72
N VAL A 160 -5.39 -7.19 -1.84
CA VAL A 160 -6.41 -6.72 -2.80
C VAL A 160 -7.77 -6.55 -2.11
N ASP A 161 -8.17 -7.52 -1.30
CA ASP A 161 -9.44 -7.49 -0.57
C ASP A 161 -9.53 -6.36 0.46
N ALA A 162 -8.40 -5.98 1.05
CA ALA A 162 -8.31 -4.85 1.96
C ALA A 162 -8.34 -3.49 1.24
N GLU A 163 -7.73 -3.39 0.07
CA GLU A 163 -7.56 -2.12 -0.67
C GLU A 163 -8.71 -1.80 -1.63
N ALA A 164 -9.22 -2.80 -2.35
CA ALA A 164 -10.20 -2.58 -3.40
C ALA A 164 -11.58 -2.20 -2.82
N ALA A 165 -12.21 -1.20 -3.43
CA ALA A 165 -13.66 -1.05 -3.31
C ALA A 165 -14.36 -2.33 -3.81
N LYS A 166 -15.52 -2.64 -3.22
CA LYS A 166 -16.28 -3.86 -3.52
C LYS A 166 -17.67 -3.55 -4.04
N GLY A 167 -18.15 -4.38 -4.96
CA GLY A 167 -19.57 -4.43 -5.34
C GLY A 167 -20.43 -4.99 -4.22
N GLY A 168 -21.76 -4.91 -4.38
CA GLY A 168 -22.71 -5.46 -3.40
C GLY A 168 -22.62 -6.98 -3.27
N ASP A 169 -22.08 -7.66 -4.27
CA ASP A 169 -21.81 -9.10 -4.29
C ASP A 169 -20.42 -9.47 -3.72
N GLY A 170 -19.63 -8.48 -3.27
CA GLY A 170 -18.27 -8.68 -2.79
C GLY A 170 -17.20 -8.76 -3.89
N SER A 171 -17.58 -8.55 -5.16
CA SER A 171 -16.60 -8.49 -6.26
C SER A 171 -15.69 -7.27 -6.13
N TRP A 172 -14.39 -7.46 -6.30
CA TRP A 172 -13.41 -6.38 -6.30
C TRP A 172 -13.61 -5.50 -7.51
N ASN A 173 -13.60 -4.18 -7.30
CA ASN A 173 -13.80 -3.18 -8.33
C ASN A 173 -12.44 -2.68 -8.87
N PRO A 174 -12.04 -3.03 -10.10
CA PRO A 174 -10.79 -2.52 -10.70
C PRO A 174 -10.79 -1.01 -10.91
N LEU A 175 -11.97 -0.39 -10.96
CA LEU A 175 -12.14 1.05 -11.09
C LEU A 175 -12.17 1.77 -9.73
N SER A 176 -11.79 1.08 -8.65
CA SER A 176 -11.66 1.68 -7.31
C SER A 176 -10.79 2.93 -7.35
N ARG A 177 -11.24 3.99 -6.67
CA ARG A 177 -10.56 5.28 -6.62
C ARG A 177 -10.79 5.97 -5.28
N ASN A 178 -9.72 6.51 -4.71
CA ASN A 178 -9.83 7.36 -3.52
C ASN A 178 -10.11 8.81 -3.95
N PRO A 179 -11.20 9.46 -3.50
CA PRO A 179 -11.49 10.85 -3.86
C PRO A 179 -10.53 11.87 -3.23
N ARG A 180 -9.80 11.48 -2.18
CA ARG A 180 -8.89 12.35 -1.42
C ARG A 180 -7.42 12.20 -1.82
N SER A 181 -7.11 11.31 -2.78
CA SER A 181 -5.73 11.08 -3.21
C SER A 181 -5.66 10.63 -4.67
N SER A 182 -4.43 10.35 -5.14
CA SER A 182 -4.24 9.77 -6.46
C SER A 182 -4.44 8.25 -6.51
N ALA A 183 -4.75 7.59 -5.39
CA ALA A 183 -4.88 6.15 -5.29
C ALA A 183 -5.99 5.61 -6.20
N ALA A 184 -5.64 4.57 -6.97
CA ALA A 184 -6.55 3.95 -7.93
C ALA A 184 -6.22 2.45 -8.12
N GLY A 185 -7.22 1.70 -8.57
CA GLY A 185 -7.06 0.29 -8.92
C GLY A 185 -7.27 -0.67 -7.76
N LEU A 186 -7.09 -1.96 -8.05
CA LEU A 186 -7.21 -3.03 -7.05
C LEU A 186 -6.19 -2.91 -5.90
N GLY A 187 -5.05 -2.27 -6.14
CA GLY A 187 -4.01 -2.03 -5.13
C GLY A 187 -3.98 -0.60 -4.59
N GLN A 188 -4.92 0.27 -4.99
CA GLN A 188 -4.97 1.67 -4.56
C GLN A 188 -3.63 2.42 -4.72
N PHE A 189 -2.89 2.14 -5.80
CA PHE A 189 -1.57 2.71 -6.01
C PHE A 189 -1.62 4.21 -6.25
N LEU A 190 -0.77 4.97 -5.56
CA LEU A 190 -0.53 6.39 -5.82
C LEU A 190 0.23 6.58 -7.14
N SER A 191 0.03 7.73 -7.79
CA SER A 191 0.68 8.02 -9.08
C SER A 191 2.22 7.98 -9.00
N GLY A 192 2.80 8.51 -7.92
CA GLY A 192 4.26 8.52 -7.73
C GLY A 192 4.84 7.13 -7.46
N THR A 193 4.14 6.34 -6.64
CA THR A 193 4.49 4.94 -6.36
C THR A 193 4.43 4.10 -7.62
N TRP A 194 3.38 4.27 -8.43
CA TRP A 194 3.23 3.55 -9.70
C TRP A 194 4.33 3.90 -10.70
N GLN A 195 4.68 5.18 -10.83
CA GLN A 195 5.82 5.59 -11.65
C GLN A 195 7.12 4.98 -11.14
N THR A 196 7.35 4.97 -9.84
CA THR A 196 8.55 4.36 -9.24
C THR A 196 8.66 2.88 -9.62
N LEU A 197 7.56 2.13 -9.51
CA LEU A 197 7.55 0.73 -9.95
C LEU A 197 7.93 0.60 -11.43
N ALA A 198 7.40 1.46 -12.30
CA ALA A 198 7.71 1.45 -13.73
C ALA A 198 9.17 1.78 -14.04
N GLU A 199 9.85 2.56 -13.19
CA GLU A 199 11.25 2.93 -13.34
C GLU A 199 12.20 1.91 -12.68
N GLN A 200 11.69 1.05 -11.79
CA GLN A 200 12.48 0.10 -11.03
C GLN A 200 12.75 -1.19 -11.84
N PRO A 201 14.02 -1.51 -12.16
CA PRO A 201 14.34 -2.75 -12.86
C PRO A 201 13.85 -3.99 -12.14
N GLY A 202 13.32 -4.95 -12.91
CA GLY A 202 12.86 -6.23 -12.37
C GLY A 202 11.43 -6.23 -11.82
N THR A 203 10.71 -5.11 -11.86
CA THR A 203 9.26 -5.10 -11.65
C THR A 203 8.52 -5.43 -12.95
N TRP A 204 7.28 -5.91 -12.82
CA TRP A 204 6.43 -6.25 -13.95
C TRP A 204 6.11 -5.00 -14.76
N LEU A 205 5.82 -3.90 -14.06
CA LEU A 205 5.48 -2.63 -14.69
C LEU A 205 6.66 -2.03 -15.44
N ASN A 206 7.89 -2.20 -14.94
CA ASN A 206 9.10 -1.79 -15.65
C ASN A 206 9.29 -2.59 -16.93
N GLN A 207 9.07 -3.91 -16.91
CA GLN A 207 9.12 -4.75 -18.11
C GLN A 207 8.10 -4.28 -19.16
N ILE A 208 6.86 -4.00 -18.74
CA ILE A 208 5.83 -3.45 -19.63
C ILE A 208 6.21 -2.07 -20.17
N ALA A 209 6.72 -1.18 -19.31
CA ALA A 209 7.14 0.15 -19.74
C ALA A 209 8.30 0.10 -20.75
N GLN A 210 9.26 -0.82 -20.56
CA GLN A 210 10.35 -1.05 -21.53
C GLN A 210 9.82 -1.58 -22.86
N GLN A 211 8.99 -2.64 -22.84
CA GLN A 211 8.43 -3.25 -24.04
C GLN A 211 7.59 -2.27 -24.87
N ARG A 212 6.96 -1.30 -24.21
CA ARG A 212 6.14 -0.27 -24.87
C ARG A 212 6.91 1.00 -25.24
N GLY A 213 8.21 1.07 -24.95
CA GLY A 213 9.02 2.26 -25.21
C GLY A 213 8.56 3.48 -24.39
N TRP A 214 8.07 3.24 -23.16
CA TRP A 214 7.57 4.29 -22.26
C TRP A 214 8.65 4.84 -21.31
N LEU A 215 9.87 4.31 -21.39
CA LEU A 215 11.01 4.80 -20.62
C LEU A 215 11.97 5.55 -21.55
N THR A 216 12.47 6.69 -21.05
CA THR A 216 13.58 7.43 -21.65
C THR A 216 14.89 6.63 -21.56
N GLY A 217 15.93 7.08 -22.26
CA GLY A 217 17.27 6.49 -22.17
C GLY A 217 17.87 6.49 -20.75
N ALA A 218 17.37 7.36 -19.86
CA ALA A 218 17.74 7.41 -18.45
C ALA A 218 16.92 6.44 -17.56
N GLY A 219 16.06 5.59 -18.14
CA GLY A 219 15.18 4.69 -17.40
C GLY A 219 14.01 5.38 -16.69
N LYS A 220 13.79 6.67 -16.95
CA LYS A 220 12.68 7.45 -16.39
C LYS A 220 11.44 7.36 -17.27
N VAL A 221 10.26 7.38 -16.67
CA VAL A 221 9.00 7.39 -17.43
C VAL A 221 8.96 8.63 -18.32
N ASP A 222 8.74 8.41 -19.62
CA ASP A 222 8.52 9.47 -20.59
C ASP A 222 7.26 10.27 -20.19
N PRO A 223 7.36 11.60 -19.98
CA PRO A 223 6.21 12.44 -19.66
C PRO A 223 5.05 12.29 -20.66
N ALA A 224 5.31 12.07 -21.93
CA ALA A 224 4.28 11.87 -22.97
C ALA A 224 3.50 10.57 -22.77
N ARG A 225 4.11 9.56 -22.11
CA ARG A 225 3.51 8.24 -21.86
C ARG A 225 2.95 8.09 -20.45
N ARG A 226 3.09 9.11 -19.61
CA ARG A 226 2.66 9.10 -18.20
C ARG A 226 1.17 8.73 -18.06
N GLY A 227 0.30 9.26 -18.93
CA GLY A 227 -1.14 8.97 -18.88
C GLY A 227 -1.44 7.50 -19.13
N GLU A 228 -0.84 6.91 -20.16
CA GLU A 228 -0.98 5.50 -20.51
C GLU A 228 -0.47 4.59 -19.38
N LEU A 229 0.68 4.95 -18.79
CA LEU A 229 1.22 4.23 -17.66
C LEU A 229 0.27 4.26 -16.46
N LEU A 230 -0.23 5.44 -16.08
CA LEU A 230 -1.11 5.59 -14.92
C LEU A 230 -2.46 4.89 -15.10
N ALA A 231 -2.92 4.72 -16.34
CA ALA A 231 -4.15 4.00 -16.66
C ALA A 231 -4.04 2.50 -16.36
N LEU A 232 -2.84 1.91 -16.40
CA LEU A 232 -2.64 0.50 -16.03
C LEU A 232 -2.99 0.19 -14.57
N ARG A 233 -3.16 1.20 -13.69
CA ARG A 233 -3.72 0.95 -12.35
C ARG A 233 -5.15 0.41 -12.38
N TYR A 234 -5.90 0.68 -13.45
CA TYR A 234 -7.25 0.14 -13.60
C TYR A 234 -7.25 -1.25 -14.27
N ASP A 235 -6.10 -1.70 -14.77
CA ASP A 235 -5.93 -3.05 -15.27
C ASP A 235 -5.73 -4.03 -14.08
N PRO A 236 -6.60 -5.05 -13.93
CA PRO A 236 -6.51 -5.97 -12.80
C PRO A 236 -5.21 -6.75 -12.74
N GLN A 237 -4.71 -7.23 -13.88
CA GLN A 237 -3.48 -8.03 -13.92
C GLN A 237 -2.28 -7.17 -13.52
N ALA A 238 -2.14 -5.99 -14.11
CA ALA A 238 -1.09 -5.04 -13.78
C ALA A 238 -1.12 -4.67 -12.30
N SER A 239 -2.30 -4.39 -11.73
CA SER A 239 -2.44 -4.10 -10.31
C SER A 239 -1.98 -5.25 -9.42
N ILE A 240 -2.44 -6.46 -9.70
CA ILE A 240 -2.12 -7.66 -8.91
C ILE A 240 -0.62 -7.98 -8.98
N GLN A 241 -0.03 -7.91 -10.18
CA GLN A 241 1.42 -8.09 -10.38
C GLN A 241 2.24 -7.05 -9.59
N CYS A 242 1.80 -5.79 -9.62
CA CYS A 242 2.46 -4.71 -8.90
C CYS A 242 2.33 -4.82 -7.37
N ILE A 243 1.23 -5.39 -6.87
CA ILE A 243 1.08 -5.69 -5.43
C ILE A 243 2.14 -6.73 -5.02
N GLY A 244 2.30 -7.81 -5.80
CA GLY A 244 3.35 -8.80 -5.57
C GLY A 244 4.75 -8.19 -5.55
N ASP A 245 5.07 -7.35 -6.55
CA ASP A 245 6.36 -6.65 -6.61
C ASP A 245 6.61 -5.72 -5.42
N MET A 246 5.61 -4.93 -5.04
CA MET A 246 5.70 -4.02 -3.91
C MET A 246 5.91 -4.79 -2.60
N ALA A 247 5.12 -5.85 -2.39
CA ALA A 247 5.23 -6.72 -1.23
C ALA A 247 6.62 -7.35 -1.14
N ARG A 248 7.14 -7.91 -2.23
CA ARG A 248 8.51 -8.45 -2.30
C ARG A 248 9.56 -7.40 -1.93
N SER A 249 9.50 -6.23 -2.56
CA SER A 249 10.47 -5.14 -2.34
C SER A 249 10.44 -4.64 -0.89
N ASN A 250 9.25 -4.48 -0.32
CA ASN A 250 9.08 -4.01 1.05
C ASN A 250 9.56 -5.04 2.07
N LEU A 251 9.16 -6.31 1.91
CA LEU A 251 9.57 -7.38 2.82
C LEU A 251 11.09 -7.53 2.82
N HIS A 252 11.73 -7.57 1.65
CA HIS A 252 13.19 -7.63 1.55
C HIS A 252 13.86 -6.47 2.31
N GLN A 253 13.28 -5.26 2.25
CA GLN A 253 13.80 -4.11 2.98
C GLN A 253 13.52 -4.16 4.49
N LEU A 254 12.47 -4.83 4.94
CA LEU A 254 12.24 -5.06 6.37
C LEU A 254 13.20 -6.13 6.89
N GLU A 255 13.42 -7.20 6.11
CA GLU A 255 14.38 -8.26 6.43
C GLU A 255 15.82 -7.73 6.53
N SER A 256 16.23 -6.86 5.60
CA SER A 256 17.55 -6.22 5.66
C SER A 256 17.72 -5.27 6.85
N ALA A 257 16.62 -4.87 7.50
CA ALA A 257 16.62 -4.13 8.76
C ALA A 257 16.59 -5.06 9.99
N GLY A 258 16.69 -6.38 9.81
CA GLY A 258 16.73 -7.38 10.88
C GLY A 258 15.37 -7.90 11.35
N LEU A 259 14.27 -7.53 10.68
CA LEU A 259 12.92 -7.93 11.06
C LEU A 259 12.55 -9.31 10.48
N LYS A 260 11.95 -10.17 11.31
CA LYS A 260 11.55 -11.54 10.92
C LYS A 260 10.19 -11.60 10.22
N VAL A 261 10.02 -10.84 9.14
CA VAL A 261 8.72 -10.66 8.45
C VAL A 261 8.23 -11.84 7.61
N ARG A 262 8.94 -12.99 7.64
CA ARG A 262 8.56 -14.23 6.95
C ARG A 262 8.44 -15.43 7.89
N ALA A 263 8.15 -15.20 9.16
CA ALA A 263 7.97 -16.27 10.15
C ALA A 263 6.86 -17.26 9.73
N ASP A 264 5.80 -16.75 9.11
CA ASP A 264 4.64 -17.49 8.61
C ASP A 264 3.87 -16.63 7.57
N SER A 265 2.85 -17.21 6.94
CA SER A 265 2.04 -16.55 5.89
C SER A 265 1.28 -15.32 6.40
N GLU A 266 0.77 -15.37 7.62
CA GLU A 266 0.01 -14.27 8.23
C GLU A 266 0.94 -13.09 8.56
N THR A 267 2.07 -13.36 9.21
CA THR A 267 3.12 -12.37 9.48
C THR A 267 3.62 -11.70 8.21
N LEU A 268 3.85 -12.48 7.15
CA LEU A 268 4.25 -11.98 5.85
C LEU A 268 3.19 -11.05 5.25
N ALA A 269 1.93 -11.51 5.19
CA ALA A 269 0.84 -10.73 4.63
C ALA A 269 0.62 -9.41 5.38
N LYS A 270 0.67 -9.45 6.71
CA LYS A 270 0.52 -8.28 7.58
C LYS A 270 1.67 -7.28 7.41
N ALA A 271 2.92 -7.75 7.36
CA ALA A 271 4.08 -6.89 7.12
C ALA A 271 4.08 -6.27 5.72
N ALA A 272 3.68 -7.04 4.69
CA ALA A 272 3.51 -6.55 3.33
C ALA A 272 2.42 -5.47 3.26
N TYR A 273 1.28 -5.70 3.89
CA TYR A 273 0.20 -4.70 3.96
C TYR A 273 0.63 -3.44 4.71
N LEU A 274 1.23 -3.59 5.90
CA LEU A 274 1.67 -2.46 6.73
C LEU A 274 2.60 -1.52 5.96
N SER A 275 3.58 -2.10 5.27
CA SER A 275 4.56 -1.34 4.48
C SER A 275 3.98 -0.72 3.21
N HIS A 276 2.99 -1.36 2.58
CA HIS A 276 2.22 -0.77 1.49
C HIS A 276 1.37 0.42 1.97
N HIS A 277 0.70 0.24 3.10
CA HIS A 277 -0.26 1.19 3.65
C HIS A 277 0.38 2.45 4.24
N LEU A 278 1.44 2.30 5.03
CA LEU A 278 2.16 3.41 5.66
C LEU A 278 3.28 3.97 4.77
N GLY A 279 3.76 3.18 3.82
CA GLY A 279 5.09 3.35 3.25
C GLY A 279 6.18 2.77 4.17
N LEU A 280 7.29 2.35 3.56
CA LEU A 280 8.35 1.62 4.24
C LEU A 280 8.95 2.35 5.45
N ALA A 281 9.18 3.66 5.35
CA ALA A 281 9.81 4.43 6.41
C ALA A 281 8.94 4.50 7.68
N ASP A 282 7.65 4.80 7.50
CA ASP A 282 6.69 4.86 8.61
C ASP A 282 6.40 3.44 9.15
N ALA A 283 6.39 2.40 8.29
CA ALA A 283 6.28 1.01 8.73
C ALA A 283 7.46 0.55 9.59
N ARG A 284 8.70 0.90 9.24
CA ARG A 284 9.88 0.62 10.08
C ARG A 284 9.78 1.29 11.44
N ARG A 285 9.45 2.59 11.48
CA ARG A 285 9.22 3.32 12.74
C ARG A 285 8.09 2.70 13.56
N PHE A 286 7.02 2.28 12.88
CA PHE A 286 5.88 1.63 13.52
C PHE A 286 6.28 0.31 14.19
N LEU A 287 7.11 -0.49 13.54
CA LEU A 287 7.64 -1.75 14.08
C LEU A 287 8.66 -1.48 15.21
N ASP A 288 9.48 -0.43 15.09
CA ASP A 288 10.47 0.00 16.08
C ASP A 288 9.88 0.82 17.25
N GLY A 289 8.69 0.46 17.72
CA GLY A 289 8.08 1.08 18.90
C GLY A 289 7.27 2.35 18.63
N GLY A 290 7.07 2.76 17.39
CA GLY A 290 5.95 3.62 16.93
C GLY A 290 6.32 4.96 16.28
N ILE A 291 5.31 5.61 15.71
CA ILE A 291 5.44 6.85 14.92
C ILE A 291 5.34 8.09 15.81
N ALA A 292 6.00 9.19 15.44
CA ALA A 292 5.94 10.45 16.17
C ALA A 292 4.48 10.97 16.32
N PRO A 293 4.07 11.55 17.47
CA PRO A 293 2.66 11.86 17.76
C PRO A 293 1.95 12.73 16.70
N ALA A 294 2.61 13.78 16.21
CA ALA A 294 2.04 14.66 15.18
C ALA A 294 1.76 13.90 13.88
N ARG A 295 2.72 13.07 13.45
CA ARG A 295 2.59 12.20 12.28
C ARG A 295 1.52 11.11 12.49
N ALA A 296 1.45 10.52 13.67
CA ALA A 296 0.43 9.52 14.02
C ALA A 296 -1.00 10.09 13.96
N ARG A 297 -1.21 11.31 14.49
CA ARG A 297 -2.48 12.04 14.35
C ARG A 297 -2.83 12.29 12.89
N GLN A 298 -1.86 12.77 12.09
CA GLN A 298 -2.06 13.02 10.67
C GLN A 298 -2.49 11.75 9.92
N LEU A 299 -1.78 10.64 10.14
CA LEU A 299 -2.07 9.35 9.51
C LEU A 299 -3.45 8.83 9.93
N LEU A 300 -3.77 8.88 11.23
CA LEU A 300 -5.08 8.43 11.72
C LEU A 300 -6.22 9.27 11.12
N ALA A 301 -6.10 10.60 11.14
CA ALA A 301 -7.11 11.49 10.55
C ALA A 301 -7.26 11.29 9.03
N ALA A 302 -6.17 11.00 8.31
CA ALA A 302 -6.23 10.65 6.90
C ALA A 302 -7.06 9.38 6.67
N GLN A 303 -7.00 8.39 7.56
CA GLN A 303 -7.72 7.13 7.40
C GLN A 303 -9.20 7.23 7.79
N ILE A 304 -9.50 7.79 8.96
CA ILE A 304 -10.86 7.73 9.53
C ILE A 304 -11.55 9.10 9.65
N GLY A 305 -10.90 10.17 9.18
CA GLY A 305 -11.39 11.54 9.31
C GLY A 305 -11.02 12.17 10.65
N HIS A 306 -10.98 13.50 10.69
CA HIS A 306 -10.52 14.27 11.86
C HIS A 306 -11.35 13.98 13.12
N ALA A 307 -12.67 14.08 13.05
CA ALA A 307 -13.54 13.88 14.22
C ALA A 307 -13.38 12.49 14.86
N ALA A 308 -13.35 11.43 14.05
CA ALA A 308 -13.18 10.06 14.54
C ALA A 308 -11.76 9.80 15.06
N ALA A 309 -10.76 10.49 14.53
CA ALA A 309 -9.38 10.46 15.04
C ALA A 309 -9.30 11.16 16.40
N ASP A 310 -9.83 12.37 16.54
CA ASP A 310 -9.78 13.12 17.80
C ASP A 310 -10.47 12.37 18.95
N GLN A 311 -11.62 11.74 18.69
CA GLN A 311 -12.29 10.88 19.67
C GLN A 311 -11.41 9.71 20.13
N ARG A 312 -10.77 9.00 19.19
CA ARG A 312 -9.88 7.88 19.54
C ARG A 312 -8.63 8.33 20.27
N ILE A 313 -8.07 9.47 19.89
CA ILE A 313 -6.91 10.07 20.56
C ILE A 313 -7.26 10.42 22.00
N ALA A 314 -8.45 11.00 22.24
CA ALA A 314 -8.92 11.29 23.58
C ALA A 314 -9.13 10.01 24.41
N SER A 315 -9.68 8.94 23.82
CA SER A 315 -9.88 7.66 24.51
C SER A 315 -8.58 6.92 24.83
N ALA A 316 -7.60 6.93 23.92
CA ALA A 316 -6.31 6.25 24.11
C ALA A 316 -5.29 7.08 24.91
N GLY A 317 -5.59 8.36 25.15
CA GLY A 317 -4.71 9.30 25.85
C GLY A 317 -3.67 9.99 24.97
N ASP A 318 -3.21 9.35 23.88
CA ASP A 318 -2.28 9.95 22.93
C ASP A 318 -2.44 9.44 21.49
N ALA A 319 -1.90 10.21 20.54
CA ALA A 319 -2.06 9.93 19.11
C ALA A 319 -1.27 8.73 18.60
N LYS A 320 -0.14 8.40 19.23
CA LYS A 320 0.70 7.27 18.86
C LYS A 320 -0.01 5.96 19.23
N THR A 321 -0.55 5.88 20.45
CA THR A 321 -1.33 4.75 20.95
C THR A 321 -2.61 4.58 20.13
N ALA A 322 -3.41 5.63 19.95
CA ALA A 322 -4.64 5.58 19.15
C ALA A 322 -4.41 5.09 17.71
N HIS A 323 -3.38 5.62 17.04
CA HIS A 323 -3.03 5.20 15.68
C HIS A 323 -2.59 3.73 15.64
N ARG A 324 -1.78 3.28 16.61
CA ARG A 324 -1.32 1.90 16.70
C ARG A 324 -2.48 0.94 16.91
N GLU A 325 -3.30 1.14 17.94
CA GLU A 325 -4.45 0.28 18.23
C GLU A 325 -5.41 0.18 17.04
N TRP A 326 -5.72 1.32 16.41
CA TRP A 326 -6.58 1.34 15.24
C TRP A 326 -6.01 0.52 14.09
N LEU A 327 -4.72 0.72 13.77
CA LEU A 327 -4.08 0.05 12.63
C LEU A 327 -3.90 -1.44 12.87
N LEU A 328 -3.44 -1.86 14.06
CA LEU A 328 -3.30 -3.28 14.39
C LEU A 328 -4.67 -3.98 14.31
N GLY A 329 -5.70 -3.39 14.92
CA GLY A 329 -7.06 -3.95 14.86
C GLY A 329 -7.65 -3.96 13.45
N PHE A 330 -7.32 -2.98 12.60
CA PHE A 330 -7.71 -3.00 11.19
C PHE A 330 -7.04 -4.16 10.45
N ILE A 331 -5.72 -4.29 10.59
CA ILE A 331 -4.94 -5.32 9.91
C ILE A 331 -5.41 -6.72 10.32
N ASP A 332 -5.60 -6.99 11.62
CA ASP A 332 -6.06 -8.30 12.10
C ASP A 332 -7.42 -8.72 11.51
N ARG A 333 -8.32 -7.75 11.31
CA ARG A 333 -9.65 -8.04 10.75
C ARG A 333 -9.63 -8.19 9.22
N ARG A 334 -8.70 -7.52 8.54
CA ARG A 334 -8.73 -7.35 7.08
C ARG A 334 -7.70 -8.18 6.34
N ILE A 335 -6.57 -8.49 6.97
CA ILE A 335 -5.45 -9.21 6.36
C ILE A 335 -5.45 -10.63 6.89
N GLN A 336 -6.23 -11.47 6.24
CA GLN A 336 -6.45 -12.87 6.61
C GLN A 336 -6.21 -13.76 5.39
N PRO A 337 -4.95 -14.11 5.06
CA PRO A 337 -4.61 -14.90 3.87
C PRO A 337 -5.30 -16.27 3.84
N ASP A 338 -5.56 -16.88 5.00
CA ASP A 338 -6.22 -18.19 5.09
C ASP A 338 -7.63 -18.19 4.51
N LYS A 339 -8.33 -17.04 4.52
CA LYS A 339 -9.64 -16.88 3.86
C LYS A 339 -9.61 -17.17 2.37
N PHE A 340 -8.44 -17.10 1.76
CA PHE A 340 -8.26 -17.31 0.34
C PHE A 340 -7.53 -18.62 0.02
N SER A 341 -7.01 -19.33 1.02
CA SER A 341 -6.19 -20.54 0.81
C SER A 341 -7.00 -21.83 0.78
N LEU A 342 -8.23 -21.81 1.30
CA LEU A 342 -9.14 -22.96 1.41
C LEU A 342 -10.08 -23.08 0.22
#